data_AF-A0A7X1FMU7-F1
#
_entry.id   AF-A0A7X1FMU7-F1
#
_cell.length_a   1.000
_cell.length_b   1.000
_cell.length_c   1.000
_cell.angle_alpha   90.00
_cell.angle_beta   90.00
_cell.angle_gamma   90.00
#
_symmetry.space_group_name_H-M   'P 1'
#
loop_
_entity.id
_entity.type
_entity.pdbx_description
1 polymer ?
#
loop_
_entity_poly.entity_id
_entity_poly.type
_entity_poly.pdbx_seq_one_letter_code
_entity_poly.pdbx_strand_id
1 'polypeptide(L)'
;MARKNIELGVIPTGQGGDTFRSAMTKVNDMTGELYDKTAGSQPGATKNRPDAELLARANHTGAQPASTISDFSPAVKAVMQTVGLGANAAPRITDCNEARIQGCYRCDPGATNAPRSDAYGTLEVSVITPDSGSQVFTTTRGHPFGEKKWFRTFSGAGGIFSPWMEIVKAGDYGLGATSLLACNDANNVAASGDLLVHPGTLNGPNPGVYGTIKTTFYEKSSSNWTQLILSTTGNKMFYRGCINGGIQPWMQVNEESITNSNGTAVKFSDGTMICWKESSTIQTTSNQVSTGVFLGAAEIFTFPVPFVTIGVVIPSVSYSAYAYCWGSVGEGNNPNQCRVVGFSHAANAQYQARYLAVGRWR
;
A
#
# COMPACT_ATOMS: atom_id res chain seq x y z
N MET A 1 62.68 43.03 41.31
CA MET A 1 63.03 44.01 42.35
C MET A 1 63.80 45.17 41.72
N ALA A 2 63.94 46.30 42.42
CA ALA A 2 64.63 47.48 41.90
C ALA A 2 66.14 47.24 41.77
N ARG A 3 66.72 47.71 40.65
CA ARG A 3 68.16 47.66 40.36
C ARG A 3 68.95 48.28 41.52
N LYS A 4 69.95 47.57 42.05
CA LYS A 4 70.89 48.11 43.04
C LYS A 4 72.01 48.86 42.31
N ASN A 5 72.10 50.18 42.48
CA ASN A 5 73.17 50.99 41.90
C ASN A 5 74.41 51.00 42.80
N ILE A 6 75.60 50.99 42.19
CA ILE A 6 76.88 51.20 42.85
C ILE A 6 77.25 52.66 42.65
N GLU A 7 77.35 53.42 43.73
CA GLU A 7 77.63 54.86 43.67
C GLU A 7 79.15 55.09 43.73
N LEU A 8 79.71 55.65 42.67
CA LEU A 8 81.14 56.03 42.59
C LEU A 8 81.27 57.45 43.14
N GLY A 9 81.92 57.64 44.30
CA GLY A 9 82.02 58.93 44.97
C GLY A 9 82.76 60.02 44.18
N VAL A 10 82.89 61.22 44.76
CA VAL A 10 83.48 62.38 44.07
C VAL A 10 85.02 62.25 44.02
N ILE A 11 85.61 62.41 42.83
CA ILE A 11 87.07 62.43 42.62
C ILE A 11 87.68 63.66 43.33
N PRO A 12 88.89 63.61 43.92
CA PRO A 12 89.82 62.48 43.99
C PRO A 12 89.69 61.62 45.26
N THR A 13 88.86 62.04 46.22
CA THR A 13 88.80 61.42 47.56
C THR A 13 87.83 60.25 47.66
N GLY A 14 86.94 60.08 46.67
CA GLY A 14 85.90 59.04 46.70
C GLY A 14 84.82 59.28 47.75
N GLN A 15 84.80 60.46 48.41
CA GLN A 15 83.79 60.77 49.41
C GLN A 15 82.38 60.82 48.81
N GLY A 16 81.40 60.29 49.55
CA GLY A 16 79.99 60.21 49.15
C GLY A 16 79.61 58.96 48.34
N GLY A 17 80.57 58.10 47.97
CA GLY A 17 80.31 56.85 47.26
C GLY A 17 80.14 55.63 48.18
N ASP A 18 79.78 54.50 47.57
CA ASP A 18 79.82 53.20 48.25
C ASP A 18 81.24 52.86 48.68
N THR A 19 81.38 52.36 49.91
CA THR A 19 82.63 51.73 50.34
C THR A 19 82.86 50.45 49.54
N PHE A 20 84.12 49.99 49.43
CA PHE A 20 84.42 48.68 48.83
C PHE A 20 83.56 47.54 49.40
N ARG A 21 83.29 47.58 50.70
CA ARG A 21 82.45 46.59 51.38
C ARG A 21 80.99 46.67 50.93
N SER A 22 80.39 47.86 50.92
CA SER A 22 78.98 48.03 50.51
C SER A 22 78.76 47.74 49.03
N ALA A 23 79.73 48.11 48.17
CA ALA A 23 79.70 47.74 46.76
C ALA A 23 79.73 46.22 46.56
N MET A 24 80.61 45.50 47.29
CA MET A 24 80.70 44.05 47.16
C MET A 24 79.47 43.30 47.69
N THR A 25 78.83 43.80 48.75
CA THR A 25 77.53 43.27 49.22
C THR A 25 76.46 43.42 48.12
N LYS A 26 76.35 44.59 47.49
CA LYS A 26 75.40 44.81 46.39
C LYS A 26 75.67 43.88 45.20
N VAL A 27 76.93 43.62 44.87
CA VAL A 27 77.31 42.65 43.83
C VAL A 27 76.85 41.24 44.22
N ASN A 28 77.16 40.78 45.43
CA ASN A 28 76.72 39.46 45.90
C ASN A 28 75.20 39.31 45.90
N ASP A 29 74.46 40.34 46.31
CA ASP A 29 73.00 40.34 46.27
C ASP A 29 72.47 40.22 44.83
N MET A 30 73.03 40.98 43.89
CA MET A 30 72.68 40.90 42.47
C MET A 30 73.03 39.52 41.87
N THR A 31 74.18 38.96 42.23
CA THR A 31 74.60 37.63 41.79
C THR A 31 73.74 36.52 42.40
N GLY A 32 73.36 36.65 43.67
CA GLY A 32 72.40 35.76 44.33
C GLY A 32 71.05 35.74 43.61
N GLU A 33 70.52 36.91 43.23
CA GLU A 33 69.27 37.01 42.45
C GLU A 33 69.38 36.29 41.09
N LEU A 34 70.53 36.40 40.42
CA LEU A 34 70.78 35.69 39.17
C LEU A 34 70.81 34.17 39.38
N TYR A 35 71.41 33.71 40.47
CA TYR A 35 71.42 32.28 40.81
C TYR A 35 70.03 31.75 41.14
N ASP A 36 69.23 32.48 41.93
CA ASP A 36 67.87 32.06 42.30
C ASP A 36 66.93 31.97 41.07
N LYS A 37 67.01 32.93 40.13
CA LYS A 37 66.28 32.86 38.86
C LYS A 37 66.72 31.68 38.00
N THR A 38 68.01 31.37 38.01
CA THR A 38 68.56 30.24 37.26
C THR A 38 68.17 28.90 37.90
N ALA A 39 68.13 28.82 39.23
CA ALA A 39 67.77 27.62 39.98
C ALA A 39 66.31 27.18 39.78
N GLY A 40 65.41 28.13 39.48
CA GLY A 40 64.02 27.82 39.10
C GLY A 40 63.86 27.28 37.68
N SER A 41 64.91 27.31 36.85
CA SER A 41 64.89 26.80 35.48
C SER A 41 65.27 25.32 35.45
N GLN A 42 64.43 24.47 34.86
CA GLN A 42 64.71 23.03 34.73
C GLN A 42 66.03 22.79 33.95
N PRO A 43 66.89 21.82 34.34
CA PRO A 43 68.06 21.43 33.56
C PRO A 43 67.65 21.06 32.13
N GLY A 44 68.15 21.82 31.13
CA GLY A 44 67.78 21.63 29.72
C GLY A 44 66.66 22.55 29.21
N ALA A 45 66.13 23.46 30.03
CA ALA A 45 65.31 24.57 29.56
C ALA A 45 66.15 25.43 28.61
N THR A 46 65.86 25.34 27.31
CA THR A 46 66.59 26.10 26.28
C THR A 46 66.34 27.60 26.47
N LYS A 47 67.31 28.43 26.05
CA LYS A 47 67.15 29.88 25.88
C LYS A 47 65.75 30.17 25.34
N ASN A 48 65.00 31.09 25.98
CA ASN A 48 63.64 31.49 25.56
C ASN A 48 63.57 31.50 24.03
N ARG A 49 62.90 30.48 23.47
CA ARG A 49 62.58 30.46 22.04
C ARG A 49 61.75 31.72 21.76
N PRO A 50 61.88 32.35 20.58
CA PRO A 50 61.05 33.51 20.25
C PRO A 50 59.58 33.19 20.49
N ASP A 51 58.78 34.15 20.96
CA ASP A 51 57.34 33.94 21.23
C ASP A 51 56.62 33.33 20.02
N ALA A 52 57.04 33.70 18.81
CA ALA A 52 56.55 33.12 17.55
C ALA A 52 56.76 31.60 17.47
N GLU A 53 57.86 31.08 17.99
CA GLU A 53 58.20 29.66 18.00
C GLU A 53 57.42 28.89 19.07
N LEU A 54 57.14 29.52 20.22
CA LEU A 54 56.32 28.95 21.31
C LEU A 54 54.81 28.93 20.96
N LEU A 55 54.35 29.92 20.20
CA LEU A 55 52.97 29.99 19.68
C LEU A 55 52.74 29.10 18.45
N ALA A 56 53.80 28.76 17.71
CA ALA A 56 53.67 27.94 16.53
C ALA A 56 53.24 26.50 16.89
N ARG A 57 52.05 26.10 16.44
CA ARG A 57 51.49 24.75 16.63
C ARG A 57 52.42 23.64 16.13
N ALA A 58 53.25 23.93 15.12
CA ALA A 58 54.23 22.99 14.57
C ALA A 58 55.28 22.52 15.60
N ASN A 59 55.49 23.29 16.68
CA ASN A 59 56.44 22.98 17.74
C ASN A 59 55.78 22.35 18.98
N HIS A 60 54.46 22.16 18.99
CA HIS A 60 53.74 21.45 20.04
C HIS A 60 53.83 19.95 19.76
N THR A 61 54.84 19.28 20.31
CA THR A 61 55.02 17.83 20.21
C THR A 61 54.34 17.13 21.40
N GLY A 62 53.50 16.12 21.15
CA GLY A 62 52.79 15.36 22.19
C GLY A 62 51.38 14.95 21.74
N ALA A 63 50.82 13.92 22.39
CA ALA A 63 49.43 13.53 22.21
C ALA A 63 48.57 14.13 23.33
N GLN A 64 47.53 14.89 22.98
CA GLN A 64 46.53 15.37 23.92
C GLN A 64 45.27 14.49 23.81
N PRO A 65 44.94 13.66 24.82
CA PRO A 65 43.71 12.88 24.79
C PRO A 65 42.48 13.79 24.75
N ALA A 66 41.47 13.43 23.97
CA ALA A 66 40.22 14.20 23.87
C ALA A 66 39.51 14.37 25.23
N SER A 67 39.72 13.45 26.17
CA SER A 67 39.20 13.53 27.54
C SER A 67 39.75 14.69 28.37
N THR A 68 40.88 15.28 27.95
CA THR A 68 41.50 16.43 28.63
C THR A 68 41.04 17.77 28.04
N ILE A 69 40.22 17.76 26.98
CA ILE A 69 39.69 18.95 26.30
C ILE A 69 38.28 19.20 26.81
N SER A 70 38.10 20.22 27.65
CA SER A 70 36.86 20.47 28.40
C SER A 70 35.62 20.74 27.54
N ASP A 71 35.80 21.30 26.33
CA ASP A 71 34.71 21.69 25.41
C ASP A 71 34.56 20.75 24.20
N PHE A 72 35.39 19.72 24.08
CA PHE A 72 35.35 18.79 22.95
C PHE A 72 33.99 18.08 22.83
N SER A 73 33.46 17.54 23.94
CA SER A 73 32.18 16.83 23.90
C SER A 73 31.00 17.76 23.53
N PRO A 74 30.84 18.96 24.13
CA PRO A 74 29.87 19.94 23.66
C PRO A 74 30.02 20.30 22.18
N ALA A 75 31.25 20.53 21.69
CA ALA A 75 31.50 20.90 20.30
C ALA A 75 31.11 19.77 19.32
N VAL A 76 31.50 18.54 19.61
CA VAL A 76 31.11 17.37 18.80
C VAL A 76 29.59 17.18 18.80
N LYS A 77 28.95 17.32 19.97
CA LYS A 77 27.48 17.24 20.08
C LYS A 77 26.80 18.29 19.21
N ALA A 78 27.27 19.53 19.22
CA ALA A 78 26.71 20.60 18.40
C ALA A 78 26.78 20.25 16.90
N VAL A 79 27.89 19.69 16.42
CA VAL A 79 28.02 19.23 15.02
C VAL A 79 27.04 18.09 14.73
N MET A 80 26.97 17.08 15.59
CA MET A 80 26.09 15.91 15.39
C MET A 80 24.60 16.28 15.41
N GLN A 81 24.21 17.28 16.20
CA GLN A 81 22.82 17.74 16.28
C GLN A 81 22.33 18.38 14.97
N THR A 82 23.23 18.92 14.13
CA THR A 82 22.86 19.49 12.82
C THR A 82 22.28 18.45 11.85
N VAL A 83 22.58 17.17 12.08
CA VAL A 83 22.05 16.02 11.31
C VAL A 83 21.09 15.15 12.12
N GLY A 84 20.63 15.67 13.27
CA GLY A 84 19.63 15.01 14.13
C GLY A 84 20.19 13.93 15.06
N LEU A 85 21.49 13.81 15.21
CA LEU A 85 22.12 12.85 16.13
C LEU A 85 22.34 13.49 17.51
N GLY A 86 21.89 12.82 18.58
CA GLY A 86 22.07 13.29 19.96
C GLY A 86 21.28 14.56 20.33
N ALA A 87 20.26 14.91 19.55
CA ALA A 87 19.32 16.00 19.80
C ALA A 87 18.03 15.50 20.47
N ASN A 88 17.42 16.33 21.32
CA ASN A 88 16.07 16.05 21.84
C ASN A 88 14.98 16.25 20.77
N ALA A 89 15.30 17.00 19.71
CA ALA A 89 14.47 17.18 18.54
C ALA A 89 15.37 17.22 17.31
N ALA A 90 15.04 16.41 16.30
CA ALA A 90 15.73 16.44 15.02
C ALA A 90 15.60 17.85 14.38
N PRO A 91 16.58 18.27 13.56
CA PRO A 91 16.49 19.51 12.80
C PRO A 91 15.22 19.52 11.95
N ARG A 92 14.54 20.67 11.95
CA ARG A 92 13.30 20.86 11.18
C ARG A 92 13.65 21.04 9.70
N ILE A 93 12.97 20.29 8.84
CA ILE A 93 12.97 20.53 7.41
C ILE A 93 11.61 21.09 6.98
N THR A 94 11.63 22.16 6.18
CA THR A 94 10.43 22.78 5.59
C THR A 94 10.23 22.37 4.13
N ASP A 95 11.26 21.85 3.48
CA ASP A 95 11.20 21.27 2.14
C ASP A 95 11.99 19.95 2.11
N CYS A 96 11.31 18.84 1.87
CA CYS A 96 11.97 17.54 1.84
C CYS A 96 13.00 17.41 0.70
N ASN A 97 12.98 18.24 -0.35
CA ASN A 97 13.99 18.22 -1.41
C ASN A 97 15.33 18.84 -0.98
N GLU A 98 15.32 19.69 0.05
CA GLU A 98 16.53 20.33 0.61
C GLU A 98 17.28 19.40 1.58
N ALA A 99 16.62 18.36 2.09
CA ALA A 99 17.23 17.37 2.98
C ALA A 99 18.14 16.39 2.20
N ARG A 100 19.35 16.84 1.87
CA ARG A 100 20.35 16.10 1.07
C ARG A 100 21.61 15.70 1.83
N ILE A 101 21.63 15.97 3.14
CA ILE A 101 22.73 15.57 4.02
C ILE A 101 22.27 14.31 4.77
N GLN A 102 23.20 13.40 5.01
CA GLN A 102 22.94 12.19 5.79
C GLN A 102 22.43 12.59 7.18
N GLY A 103 21.28 12.05 7.59
CA GLY A 103 20.73 12.39 8.90
C GLY A 103 19.27 12.03 9.09
N CYS A 104 18.75 12.43 10.24
CA CYS A 104 17.35 12.34 10.60
C CYS A 104 16.80 13.76 10.79
N TYR A 105 15.66 14.05 10.18
CA TYR A 105 15.01 15.35 10.21
C TYR A 105 13.58 15.19 10.71
N ARG A 106 13.06 16.22 11.38
CA ARG A 106 11.62 16.31 11.65
C ARG A 106 10.96 17.08 10.52
N CYS A 107 9.81 16.59 10.10
CA CYS A 107 8.99 17.18 9.07
C CYS A 107 7.62 17.47 9.67
N ASP A 108 7.24 18.74 9.67
CA ASP A 108 5.99 19.22 10.23
C ASP A 108 4.95 19.44 9.12
N PRO A 109 3.64 19.48 9.43
CA PRO A 109 2.61 19.89 8.49
C PRO A 109 2.95 21.22 7.81
N GLY A 110 2.71 21.28 6.50
CA GLY A 110 3.07 22.40 5.64
C GLY A 110 4.45 22.27 4.98
N ALA A 111 5.25 21.24 5.29
CA ALA A 111 6.49 20.99 4.57
C ALA A 111 6.23 20.69 3.09
N THR A 112 6.93 21.40 2.19
CA THR A 112 6.85 21.18 0.76
C THR A 112 7.56 19.89 0.38
N ASN A 113 7.11 19.27 -0.71
CA ASN A 113 7.66 18.03 -1.24
C ASN A 113 7.67 16.83 -0.27
N ALA A 114 6.96 16.91 0.86
CA ALA A 114 6.66 15.76 1.71
C ALA A 114 5.64 14.83 1.01
N PRO A 115 5.58 13.53 1.35
CA PRO A 115 4.57 12.63 0.80
C PRO A 115 3.15 13.07 1.19
N ARG A 116 3.03 13.79 2.29
CA ARG A 116 1.80 14.42 2.78
C ARG A 116 2.11 15.77 3.42
N SER A 117 1.31 16.77 3.09
CA SER A 117 1.44 18.11 3.65
C SER A 117 0.76 18.28 5.01
N ASP A 118 -0.06 17.32 5.44
CA ASP A 118 -0.90 17.38 6.65
C ASP A 118 -0.41 16.47 7.79
N ALA A 119 0.80 15.91 7.67
CA ALA A 119 1.34 14.93 8.61
C ALA A 119 2.61 15.41 9.31
N TYR A 120 2.73 15.11 10.60
CA TYR A 120 4.01 15.12 11.31
C TYR A 120 4.73 13.80 11.03
N GLY A 121 6.05 13.87 10.85
CA GLY A 121 6.85 12.69 10.63
C GLY A 121 8.35 12.90 10.81
N THR A 122 9.06 11.79 10.80
CA THR A 122 10.52 11.76 10.74
C THR A 122 10.94 11.44 9.31
N LEU A 123 11.93 12.19 8.81
CA LEU A 123 12.56 11.98 7.51
C LEU A 123 13.98 11.47 7.74
N GLU A 124 14.24 10.23 7.39
CA GLU A 124 15.57 9.65 7.34
C GLU A 124 16.15 9.85 5.95
N VAL A 125 17.37 10.39 5.86
CA VAL A 125 18.07 10.64 4.61
C VAL A 125 19.33 9.80 4.58
N SER A 126 19.44 8.96 3.55
CA SER A 126 20.63 8.16 3.29
C SER A 126 21.28 8.61 1.99
N VAL A 127 22.48 9.16 2.07
CA VAL A 127 23.21 9.81 0.98
C VAL A 127 24.33 8.88 0.52
N ILE A 128 24.39 8.58 -0.78
CA ILE A 128 25.48 7.82 -1.41
C ILE A 128 26.51 8.80 -1.98
N THR A 129 26.06 9.82 -2.69
CA THR A 129 26.87 10.94 -3.20
C THR A 129 26.10 12.25 -2.99
N PRO A 130 26.72 13.44 -3.13
CA PRO A 130 26.01 14.72 -2.97
C PRO A 130 24.73 14.87 -3.81
N ASP A 131 24.65 14.12 -4.91
CA ASP A 131 23.56 14.15 -5.89
C ASP A 131 22.76 12.83 -5.95
N SER A 132 23.04 11.84 -5.08
CA SER A 132 22.39 10.54 -5.12
C SER A 132 22.14 9.96 -3.73
N GLY A 133 20.92 9.45 -3.51
CA GLY A 133 20.55 8.86 -2.24
C GLY A 133 19.07 8.48 -2.17
N SER A 134 18.61 8.28 -0.94
CA SER A 134 17.23 7.92 -0.63
C SER A 134 16.72 8.66 0.58
N GLN A 135 15.40 8.79 0.62
CA GLN A 135 14.67 9.37 1.72
C GLN A 135 13.57 8.44 2.15
N VAL A 136 13.36 8.35 3.46
CA VAL A 136 12.32 7.54 4.07
C VAL A 136 11.56 8.42 5.06
N PHE A 137 10.25 8.51 4.89
CA PHE A 137 9.39 9.30 5.74
C PHE A 137 8.47 8.39 6.55
N THR A 138 8.42 8.58 7.86
CA THR A 138 7.56 7.80 8.77
C THR A 138 6.66 8.75 9.55
N THR A 139 5.34 8.54 9.51
CA THR A 139 4.42 9.37 10.32
C THR A 139 4.58 9.10 11.81
N THR A 140 4.35 10.12 12.63
CA THR A 140 4.20 9.93 14.09
C THR A 140 2.84 9.33 14.45
N ARG A 141 2.73 8.70 15.62
CA ARG A 141 1.47 8.12 16.12
C ARG A 141 0.34 9.15 16.19
N GLY A 142 -0.90 8.72 15.86
CA GLY A 142 -2.12 9.49 16.12
C GLY A 142 -2.68 10.28 14.94
N HIS A 143 -2.15 10.11 13.73
CA HIS A 143 -2.72 10.72 12.54
C HIS A 143 -4.03 10.06 12.07
N PRO A 144 -4.96 10.82 11.47
CA PRO A 144 -6.29 10.31 11.08
C PRO A 144 -6.25 9.22 9.98
N PHE A 145 -5.12 9.06 9.30
CA PHE A 145 -4.87 8.06 8.26
C PHE A 145 -3.97 6.91 8.74
N GLY A 146 -3.68 6.85 10.05
CA GLY A 146 -2.86 5.81 10.66
C GLY A 146 -1.35 6.03 10.50
N GLU A 147 -0.60 5.07 11.03
CA GLU A 147 0.86 5.01 10.93
C GLU A 147 1.27 4.43 9.58
N LYS A 148 2.05 5.20 8.83
CA LYS A 148 2.41 4.96 7.43
C LYS A 148 3.87 5.33 7.18
N LYS A 149 4.45 4.69 6.17
CA LYS A 149 5.85 4.87 5.79
C LYS A 149 5.97 5.02 4.29
N TRP A 150 6.78 5.97 3.84
CA TRP A 150 7.06 6.23 2.44
C TRP A 150 8.54 6.24 2.18
N PHE A 151 8.93 5.97 0.94
CA PHE A 151 10.30 6.12 0.49
C PHE A 151 10.33 6.76 -0.90
N ARG A 152 11.46 7.40 -1.21
CA ARG A 152 11.81 7.87 -2.56
C ARG A 152 13.32 7.89 -2.70
N THR A 153 13.78 8.04 -3.94
CA THR A 153 15.20 8.21 -4.25
C THR A 153 15.44 9.54 -4.92
N PHE A 154 16.68 10.01 -4.89
CA PHE A 154 17.14 11.10 -5.73
C PHE A 154 18.44 10.73 -6.43
N SER A 155 18.64 11.23 -7.64
CA SER A 155 19.84 10.97 -8.44
C SER A 155 20.06 12.07 -9.48
N GLY A 156 21.30 12.21 -9.97
CA GLY A 156 21.67 13.14 -11.03
C GLY A 156 21.99 14.54 -10.53
N ALA A 157 22.70 15.34 -11.34
CA ALA A 157 23.15 16.68 -10.96
C ALA A 157 21.98 17.55 -10.49
N GLY A 158 22.05 18.03 -9.25
CA GLY A 158 20.97 18.82 -8.66
C GLY A 158 19.85 17.98 -8.03
N GLY A 159 20.00 16.66 -7.90
CA GLY A 159 19.16 15.77 -7.10
C GLY A 159 17.72 15.65 -7.59
N ILE A 160 17.50 15.03 -8.75
CA ILE A 160 16.15 14.79 -9.29
C ILE A 160 15.48 13.71 -8.44
N PHE A 161 14.35 14.04 -7.83
CA PHE A 161 13.60 13.14 -6.95
C PHE A 161 12.62 12.26 -7.72
N SER A 162 12.56 10.98 -7.37
CA SER A 162 11.43 10.13 -7.73
C SER A 162 10.17 10.57 -6.97
N PRO A 163 8.97 10.18 -7.44
CA PRO A 163 7.77 10.28 -6.62
C PRO A 163 7.94 9.52 -5.30
N TRP A 164 7.16 9.93 -4.30
CA TRP A 164 7.02 9.17 -3.05
C TRP A 164 6.23 7.89 -3.28
N MET A 165 6.73 6.78 -2.73
CA MET A 165 6.08 5.47 -2.76
C MET A 165 5.70 5.07 -1.34
N GLU A 166 4.45 4.67 -1.13
CA GLU A 166 3.94 4.19 0.17
C GLU A 166 4.27 2.71 0.37
N ILE A 167 4.69 2.35 1.58
CA ILE A 167 4.86 0.95 2.00
C ILE A 167 3.51 0.42 2.46
N VAL A 168 3.08 -0.68 1.85
CA VAL A 168 1.85 -1.41 2.21
C VAL A 168 2.21 -2.50 3.23
N LYS A 169 1.52 -2.52 4.38
CA LYS A 169 1.71 -3.54 5.43
C LYS A 169 0.69 -4.67 5.31
N ALA A 170 0.97 -5.81 5.95
CA ALA A 170 -0.02 -6.87 6.09
C ALA A 170 -1.32 -6.33 6.72
N GLY A 171 -2.46 -6.66 6.11
CA GLY A 171 -3.77 -6.14 6.47
C GLY A 171 -4.24 -4.96 5.60
N ASP A 172 -3.33 -4.14 5.06
CA ASP A 172 -3.71 -3.01 4.22
C ASP A 172 -4.35 -3.53 2.93
N TYR A 173 -5.54 -3.02 2.62
CA TYR A 173 -6.34 -3.41 1.44
C TYR A 173 -6.65 -4.92 1.36
N GLY A 174 -6.60 -5.62 2.51
CA GLY A 174 -6.82 -7.07 2.59
C GLY A 174 -5.60 -7.93 2.27
N LEU A 175 -4.45 -7.34 1.94
CA LEU A 175 -3.24 -8.09 1.57
C LEU A 175 -2.60 -8.76 2.78
N GLY A 176 -2.46 -10.09 2.76
CA GLY A 176 -1.83 -10.86 3.84
C GLY A 176 -2.58 -10.79 5.18
N ALA A 177 -3.86 -10.38 5.17
CA ALA A 177 -4.68 -10.30 6.37
C ALA A 177 -5.06 -11.71 6.86
N THR A 178 -4.98 -11.95 8.17
CA THR A 178 -5.53 -13.17 8.80
C THR A 178 -7.04 -13.08 9.00
N SER A 179 -7.56 -11.86 9.09
CA SER A 179 -8.98 -11.53 9.04
C SER A 179 -9.14 -10.25 8.23
N LEU A 180 -10.00 -10.29 7.22
CA LEU A 180 -10.35 -9.09 6.47
C LEU A 180 -11.14 -8.11 7.36
N LEU A 181 -11.20 -6.85 6.95
CA LEU A 181 -12.07 -5.87 7.59
C LEU A 181 -13.51 -6.09 7.12
N ALA A 182 -14.48 -5.88 8.01
CA ALA A 182 -15.91 -5.95 7.70
C ALA A 182 -16.34 -4.86 6.72
N CYS A 183 -16.95 -5.28 5.61
CA CYS A 183 -17.72 -4.39 4.76
C CYS A 183 -19.07 -4.10 5.44
N ASN A 184 -19.16 -2.94 6.10
CA ASN A 184 -20.40 -2.51 6.77
C ASN A 184 -21.45 -1.99 5.77
N ASP A 185 -21.01 -1.32 4.70
CA ASP A 185 -21.85 -0.85 3.60
C ASP A 185 -21.09 -1.01 2.27
N ALA A 186 -21.63 -1.81 1.36
CA ALA A 186 -21.01 -2.08 0.08
C ALA A 186 -20.98 -0.85 -0.86
N ASN A 187 -21.80 0.18 -0.62
CA ASN A 187 -21.79 1.43 -1.37
C ASN A 187 -20.69 2.39 -0.89
N ASN A 188 -20.23 2.25 0.36
CA ASN A 188 -19.19 3.10 0.93
C ASN A 188 -17.79 2.57 0.59
N VAL A 189 -17.34 2.83 -0.64
CA VAL A 189 -16.05 2.36 -1.15
C VAL A 189 -14.96 3.41 -0.92
N ALA A 190 -14.10 3.19 0.08
CA ALA A 190 -12.98 4.11 0.38
C ALA A 190 -11.70 3.84 -0.43
N ALA A 191 -11.41 2.58 -0.75
CA ALA A 191 -10.20 2.14 -1.46
C ALA A 191 -10.44 0.83 -2.22
N SER A 192 -9.54 0.51 -3.16
CA SER A 192 -9.47 -0.84 -3.73
C SER A 192 -8.92 -1.82 -2.71
N GLY A 193 -9.32 -3.08 -2.82
CA GLY A 193 -8.90 -4.13 -1.92
C GLY A 193 -10.00 -5.13 -1.62
N ASP A 194 -9.66 -6.05 -0.73
CA ASP A 194 -10.54 -7.12 -0.30
C ASP A 194 -11.08 -6.84 1.12
N LEU A 195 -12.37 -7.09 1.30
CA LEU A 195 -13.06 -7.02 2.59
C LEU A 195 -13.86 -8.31 2.79
N LEU A 196 -14.26 -8.60 4.04
CA LEU A 196 -15.28 -9.65 4.27
C LEU A 196 -16.67 -9.06 4.06
N VAL A 197 -17.57 -9.85 3.49
CA VAL A 197 -19.00 -9.56 3.39
C VAL A 197 -19.76 -10.54 4.28
N HIS A 198 -20.85 -10.07 4.90
CA HIS A 198 -21.72 -10.86 5.75
C HIS A 198 -23.19 -10.50 5.49
N PRO A 199 -24.17 -11.29 5.97
CA PRO A 199 -25.59 -11.01 5.76
C PRO A 199 -26.11 -9.67 6.30
N GLY A 200 -25.33 -9.01 7.16
CA GLY A 200 -25.64 -7.67 7.70
C GLY A 200 -24.98 -6.52 6.93
N THR A 201 -24.22 -6.79 5.87
CA THR A 201 -23.61 -5.75 5.04
C THR A 201 -24.71 -4.95 4.33
N LEU A 202 -24.79 -3.64 4.62
CA LEU A 202 -25.74 -2.74 3.98
C LEU A 202 -25.44 -2.65 2.48
N ASN A 203 -26.49 -2.57 1.65
CA ASN A 203 -26.38 -2.54 0.19
C ASN A 203 -25.63 -3.74 -0.43
N GLY A 204 -25.52 -4.85 0.30
CA GLY A 204 -25.02 -6.12 -0.22
C GLY A 204 -26.04 -6.83 -1.13
N PRO A 205 -25.67 -7.98 -1.72
CA PRO A 205 -26.60 -8.82 -2.46
C PRO A 205 -27.74 -9.34 -1.56
N ASN A 206 -28.91 -9.60 -2.15
CA ASN A 206 -30.08 -10.15 -1.48
C ASN A 206 -30.45 -11.53 -2.07
N PRO A 207 -30.55 -12.61 -1.29
CA PRO A 207 -30.26 -12.69 0.15
C PRO A 207 -28.78 -12.42 0.46
N GLY A 208 -28.53 -11.83 1.64
CA GLY A 208 -27.18 -11.54 2.14
C GLY A 208 -26.33 -12.81 2.23
N VAL A 209 -25.01 -12.66 2.05
CA VAL A 209 -24.07 -13.78 1.99
C VAL A 209 -22.87 -13.58 2.91
N TYR A 210 -22.29 -14.68 3.37
CA TYR A 210 -20.94 -14.68 3.91
C TYR A 210 -19.94 -14.89 2.77
N GLY A 211 -18.82 -14.16 2.79
CA GLY A 211 -17.80 -14.32 1.78
C GLY A 211 -16.76 -13.21 1.77
N THR A 212 -16.11 -13.05 0.63
CA THR A 212 -15.20 -11.93 0.36
C THR A 212 -15.80 -11.02 -0.69
N ILE A 213 -15.57 -9.71 -0.54
CA ILE A 213 -15.85 -8.69 -1.54
C ILE A 213 -14.55 -8.05 -1.98
N LYS A 214 -14.26 -8.13 -3.27
CA LYS A 214 -13.15 -7.43 -3.92
C LYS A 214 -13.67 -6.19 -4.58
N THR A 215 -13.06 -5.05 -4.30
CA THR A 215 -13.37 -3.78 -4.95
C THR A 215 -12.18 -3.27 -5.74
N THR A 216 -12.41 -2.86 -6.98
CA THR A 216 -11.39 -2.31 -7.86
C THR A 216 -11.86 -0.98 -8.42
N PHE A 217 -11.09 0.09 -8.19
CA PHE A 217 -11.32 1.37 -8.86
C PHE A 217 -10.73 1.30 -10.26
N TYR A 218 -11.51 1.66 -11.26
CA TYR A 218 -10.98 2.06 -12.56
C TYR A 218 -10.48 3.51 -12.47
N GLU A 219 -11.27 4.39 -11.85
CA GLU A 219 -10.94 5.80 -11.64
C GLU A 219 -11.64 6.32 -10.38
N LYS A 220 -10.86 6.60 -9.32
CA LYS A 220 -11.41 7.03 -8.03
C LYS A 220 -11.99 8.45 -8.07
N SER A 221 -11.39 9.38 -8.82
CA SER A 221 -11.84 10.78 -8.95
C SER A 221 -13.27 10.89 -9.46
N SER A 222 -13.66 9.99 -10.37
CA SER A 222 -15.00 9.96 -10.98
C SER A 222 -15.94 8.95 -10.31
N SER A 223 -15.54 8.37 -9.16
CA SER A 223 -16.31 7.32 -8.47
C SER A 223 -16.62 6.10 -9.35
N ASN A 224 -15.67 5.71 -10.22
CA ASN A 224 -15.80 4.55 -11.11
C ASN A 224 -15.12 3.32 -10.50
N TRP A 225 -15.92 2.29 -10.17
CA TRP A 225 -15.42 1.07 -9.55
C TRP A 225 -16.25 -0.15 -9.90
N THR A 226 -15.67 -1.34 -9.69
CA THR A 226 -16.35 -2.63 -9.79
C THR A 226 -16.21 -3.40 -8.49
N GLN A 227 -17.21 -4.23 -8.20
CA GLN A 227 -17.21 -5.13 -7.05
C GLN A 227 -17.50 -6.56 -7.50
N LEU A 228 -16.80 -7.50 -6.87
CA LEU A 228 -16.99 -8.94 -7.03
C LEU A 228 -17.11 -9.58 -5.65
N ILE A 229 -18.17 -10.34 -5.43
CA ILE A 229 -18.38 -11.14 -4.22
C ILE A 229 -18.25 -12.61 -4.55
N LEU A 230 -17.46 -13.33 -3.77
CA LEU A 230 -17.42 -14.79 -3.75
C LEU A 230 -18.00 -15.28 -2.43
N SER A 231 -19.15 -15.96 -2.52
CA SER A 231 -19.84 -16.49 -1.34
C SER A 231 -19.17 -17.76 -0.84
N THR A 232 -18.96 -17.88 0.48
CA THR A 232 -18.49 -19.11 1.12
C THR A 232 -19.58 -20.18 1.21
N THR A 233 -20.84 -19.81 0.96
CA THR A 233 -22.00 -20.71 1.01
C THR A 233 -22.75 -20.73 -0.31
N GLY A 234 -23.12 -21.93 -0.78
CA GLY A 234 -23.98 -22.10 -1.96
C GLY A 234 -23.34 -21.77 -3.31
N ASN A 235 -22.00 -21.67 -3.39
CA ASN A 235 -21.24 -21.46 -4.64
C ASN A 235 -21.72 -20.27 -5.48
N LYS A 236 -22.15 -19.19 -4.82
CA LYS A 236 -22.67 -18.00 -5.49
C LYS A 236 -21.56 -16.99 -5.74
N MET A 237 -21.61 -16.34 -6.90
CA MET A 237 -20.76 -15.20 -7.21
C MET A 237 -21.67 -14.01 -7.57
N PHE A 238 -21.33 -12.82 -7.11
CA PHE A 238 -22.06 -11.60 -7.43
C PHE A 238 -21.12 -10.53 -7.95
N TYR A 239 -21.59 -9.71 -8.87
CA TYR A 239 -20.84 -8.57 -9.36
C TYR A 239 -21.75 -7.36 -9.56
N ARG A 240 -21.14 -6.18 -9.50
CA ARG A 240 -21.76 -4.93 -9.93
C ARG A 240 -20.68 -3.91 -10.26
N GLY A 241 -21.11 -2.76 -10.78
CA GLY A 241 -20.26 -1.60 -11.01
C GLY A 241 -20.89 -0.32 -10.51
N CYS A 242 -20.10 0.74 -10.54
CA CYS A 242 -20.52 2.11 -10.35
C CYS A 242 -19.89 2.95 -11.47
N ILE A 243 -20.73 3.73 -12.16
CA ILE A 243 -20.31 4.57 -13.28
C ILE A 243 -20.72 6.01 -12.97
N ASN A 244 -19.75 6.90 -12.85
CA ASN A 244 -19.95 8.32 -12.52
C ASN A 244 -20.82 8.51 -11.26
N GLY A 245 -20.58 7.70 -10.22
CA GLY A 245 -21.38 7.67 -9.00
C GLY A 245 -22.71 6.91 -9.08
N GLY A 246 -23.13 6.50 -10.28
CA GLY A 246 -24.33 5.68 -10.51
C GLY A 246 -24.08 4.20 -10.22
N ILE A 247 -24.48 3.75 -9.03
CA ILE A 247 -24.32 2.36 -8.58
C ILE A 247 -25.31 1.45 -9.30
N GLN A 248 -24.79 0.42 -9.97
CA GLN A 248 -25.57 -0.60 -10.66
C GLN A 248 -26.12 -1.64 -9.68
N PRO A 249 -27.25 -2.31 -10.00
CA PRO A 249 -27.76 -3.39 -9.18
C PRO A 249 -26.78 -4.57 -9.12
N TRP A 250 -26.87 -5.34 -8.03
CA TRP A 250 -26.14 -6.61 -7.91
C TRP A 250 -26.65 -7.64 -8.90
N MET A 251 -25.72 -8.25 -9.64
CA MET A 251 -25.99 -9.37 -10.52
C MET A 251 -25.35 -10.62 -9.94
N GLN A 252 -26.15 -11.66 -9.73
CA GLN A 252 -25.64 -12.98 -9.36
C GLN A 252 -25.25 -13.73 -10.63
N VAL A 253 -24.08 -14.38 -10.64
CA VAL A 253 -23.70 -15.34 -11.67
C VAL A 253 -24.38 -16.66 -11.32
N ASN A 254 -25.44 -17.02 -12.04
CA ASN A 254 -26.15 -18.30 -11.89
C ASN A 254 -26.46 -18.93 -13.23
N GLU A 255 -26.08 -20.20 -13.34
CA GLU A 255 -26.72 -21.20 -14.18
C GLU A 255 -27.17 -22.31 -13.22
N GLU A 256 -28.44 -22.29 -12.77
CA GLU A 256 -28.98 -23.40 -11.98
C GLU A 256 -29.50 -24.47 -12.96
N SER A 257 -28.85 -25.63 -12.97
CA SER A 257 -29.30 -26.80 -13.74
C SER A 257 -30.11 -27.74 -12.86
N ILE A 258 -31.31 -28.12 -13.30
CA ILE A 258 -32.24 -29.01 -12.59
C ILE A 258 -32.58 -30.17 -13.52
N THR A 259 -32.38 -31.41 -13.09
CA THR A 259 -32.78 -32.61 -13.84
C THR A 259 -33.67 -33.50 -12.98
N ASN A 260 -34.82 -33.91 -13.51
CA ASN A 260 -35.74 -34.85 -12.89
C ASN A 260 -36.45 -35.72 -13.95
N SER A 261 -37.43 -36.53 -13.56
CA SER A 261 -38.20 -37.40 -14.48
C SER A 261 -38.96 -36.63 -15.57
N ASN A 262 -39.18 -35.32 -15.39
CA ASN A 262 -39.89 -34.44 -16.30
C ASN A 262 -38.96 -33.68 -17.26
N GLY A 263 -37.64 -33.83 -17.12
CA GLY A 263 -36.65 -33.29 -18.07
C GLY A 263 -35.53 -32.55 -17.37
N THR A 264 -34.87 -31.66 -18.11
CA THR A 264 -33.84 -30.76 -17.59
C THR A 264 -34.25 -29.31 -17.79
N ALA A 265 -33.93 -28.45 -16.82
CA ALA A 265 -34.05 -27.00 -16.93
C ALA A 265 -32.73 -26.32 -16.58
N VAL A 266 -32.44 -25.21 -17.24
CA VAL A 266 -31.42 -24.24 -16.83
C VAL A 266 -32.08 -22.90 -16.58
N LYS A 267 -31.87 -22.35 -15.38
CA LYS A 267 -32.29 -21.00 -15.02
C LYS A 267 -31.11 -20.05 -15.07
N PHE A 268 -31.31 -18.96 -15.79
CA PHE A 268 -30.36 -17.87 -15.92
C PHE A 268 -30.68 -16.75 -14.95
N SER A 269 -29.65 -16.01 -14.55
CA SER A 269 -29.74 -14.89 -13.63
C SER A 269 -30.55 -13.70 -14.16
N ASP A 270 -30.76 -13.59 -15.47
CA ASP A 270 -31.65 -12.59 -16.08
C ASP A 270 -33.16 -12.95 -15.97
N GLY A 271 -33.50 -14.07 -15.31
CA GLY A 271 -34.88 -14.56 -15.19
C GLY A 271 -35.33 -15.48 -16.34
N THR A 272 -34.48 -15.70 -17.35
CA THR A 272 -34.75 -16.65 -18.43
C THR A 272 -34.61 -18.09 -17.90
N MET A 273 -35.50 -18.99 -18.33
CA MET A 273 -35.38 -20.43 -18.09
C MET A 273 -35.54 -21.17 -19.41
N ILE A 274 -34.72 -22.20 -19.59
CA ILE A 274 -34.81 -23.13 -20.72
C ILE A 274 -35.10 -24.51 -20.16
N CYS A 275 -36.18 -25.14 -20.59
CA CYS A 275 -36.57 -26.52 -20.24
C CYS A 275 -36.50 -27.41 -21.48
N TRP A 276 -36.09 -28.67 -21.34
CA TRP A 276 -36.14 -29.65 -22.42
C TRP A 276 -36.31 -31.08 -21.91
N LYS A 277 -36.96 -31.92 -22.72
CA LYS A 277 -37.06 -33.37 -22.52
C LYS A 277 -37.30 -34.06 -23.85
N GLU A 278 -36.85 -35.31 -23.91
CA GLU A 278 -37.17 -36.27 -24.97
C GLU A 278 -38.06 -37.38 -24.40
N SER A 279 -39.03 -37.83 -25.18
CA SER A 279 -39.91 -38.93 -24.79
C SER A 279 -39.15 -40.24 -24.69
N SER A 280 -39.41 -40.99 -23.62
CA SER A 280 -38.98 -42.39 -23.51
C SER A 280 -39.85 -43.35 -24.33
N THR A 281 -40.93 -42.88 -24.95
CA THR A 281 -41.92 -43.71 -25.64
C THR A 281 -41.88 -43.43 -27.14
N ILE A 282 -41.82 -44.50 -27.93
CA ILE A 282 -41.99 -44.40 -29.39
C ILE A 282 -43.49 -44.35 -29.69
N GLN A 283 -43.90 -43.30 -30.38
CA GLN A 283 -45.27 -43.09 -30.85
C GLN A 283 -45.37 -43.46 -32.33
N THR A 284 -46.59 -43.80 -32.77
CA THR A 284 -46.89 -44.13 -34.17
C THR A 284 -47.95 -43.16 -34.72
N THR A 285 -47.76 -42.67 -35.95
CA THR A 285 -48.74 -41.80 -36.63
C THR A 285 -49.89 -42.60 -37.23
N SER A 286 -50.97 -42.84 -36.52
CA SER A 286 -52.08 -43.68 -37.01
C SER A 286 -53.32 -42.90 -37.48
N ASN A 287 -53.48 -41.65 -37.06
CA ASN A 287 -54.73 -40.91 -37.25
C ASN A 287 -54.63 -39.98 -38.44
N GLN A 288 -55.41 -40.23 -39.49
CA GLN A 288 -55.44 -39.39 -40.67
C GLN A 288 -56.22 -38.09 -40.41
N VAL A 289 -55.60 -36.95 -40.66
CA VAL A 289 -56.23 -35.62 -40.56
C VAL A 289 -56.42 -34.92 -41.88
N SER A 290 -55.64 -35.31 -42.90
CA SER A 290 -55.92 -34.95 -44.28
C SER A 290 -55.38 -36.04 -45.21
N THR A 291 -55.70 -35.96 -46.49
CA THR A 291 -55.12 -36.87 -47.49
C THR A 291 -53.60 -36.80 -47.46
N GLY A 292 -52.96 -37.90 -47.06
CA GLY A 292 -51.49 -37.99 -46.97
C GLY A 292 -50.87 -37.30 -45.74
N VAL A 293 -51.65 -36.96 -44.71
CA VAL A 293 -51.12 -36.44 -43.44
C VAL A 293 -51.73 -37.21 -42.26
N PHE A 294 -50.86 -37.85 -41.49
CA PHE A 294 -51.20 -38.62 -40.31
C PHE A 294 -50.53 -37.98 -39.09
N LEU A 295 -51.24 -37.93 -37.96
CA LEU A 295 -50.65 -37.57 -36.68
C LEU A 295 -50.63 -38.77 -35.74
N GLY A 296 -49.68 -38.76 -34.81
CA GLY A 296 -49.67 -39.69 -33.68
C GLY A 296 -50.45 -39.17 -32.48
N ALA A 297 -50.51 -39.99 -31.43
CA ALA A 297 -51.06 -39.55 -30.16
C ALA A 297 -50.24 -38.35 -29.63
N ALA A 298 -50.94 -37.33 -29.16
CA ALA A 298 -50.30 -36.15 -28.62
C ALA A 298 -49.71 -36.43 -27.23
N GLU A 299 -48.43 -36.17 -27.06
CA GLU A 299 -47.72 -36.39 -25.81
C GLU A 299 -47.73 -35.13 -24.94
N ILE A 300 -48.02 -35.31 -23.65
CA ILE A 300 -48.04 -34.22 -22.68
C ILE A 300 -46.74 -34.28 -21.88
N PHE A 301 -45.95 -33.23 -21.98
CA PHE A 301 -44.75 -33.04 -21.19
C PHE A 301 -45.04 -32.05 -20.07
N THR A 302 -45.00 -32.52 -18.82
CA THR A 302 -44.85 -31.63 -17.67
C THR A 302 -43.44 -31.07 -17.67
N PHE A 303 -43.27 -29.76 -17.46
CA PHE A 303 -41.94 -29.17 -17.35
C PHE A 303 -41.25 -29.61 -16.04
N PRO A 304 -39.91 -29.76 -16.04
CA PRO A 304 -39.16 -30.05 -14.82
C PRO A 304 -39.32 -28.96 -13.74
N VAL A 305 -39.55 -27.72 -14.17
CA VAL A 305 -39.93 -26.58 -13.32
C VAL A 305 -41.02 -25.78 -14.05
N PRO A 306 -42.12 -25.39 -13.39
CA PRO A 306 -43.12 -24.50 -13.99
C PRO A 306 -42.53 -23.14 -14.37
N PHE A 307 -42.97 -22.59 -15.49
CA PHE A 307 -42.75 -21.19 -15.83
C PHE A 307 -43.72 -20.30 -15.02
N VAL A 308 -43.36 -19.03 -14.80
CA VAL A 308 -44.29 -17.97 -14.40
C VAL A 308 -45.04 -17.50 -15.64
N THR A 309 -44.29 -17.21 -16.70
CA THR A 309 -44.81 -16.91 -18.03
C THR A 309 -44.06 -17.79 -19.03
N ILE A 310 -44.81 -18.68 -19.68
CA ILE A 310 -44.24 -19.47 -20.78
C ILE A 310 -44.03 -18.55 -21.99
N GLY A 311 -42.82 -18.57 -22.54
CA GLY A 311 -42.50 -17.79 -23.73
C GLY A 311 -42.81 -18.58 -24.99
N VAL A 312 -41.86 -19.41 -25.41
CA VAL A 312 -41.94 -20.23 -26.62
C VAL A 312 -41.74 -21.70 -26.31
N VAL A 313 -42.50 -22.57 -26.97
CA VAL A 313 -42.28 -24.02 -27.00
C VAL A 313 -41.89 -24.39 -28.42
N ILE A 314 -40.75 -25.05 -28.56
CA ILE A 314 -40.18 -25.50 -29.82
C ILE A 314 -40.31 -27.03 -29.85
N PRO A 315 -41.29 -27.57 -30.60
CA PRO A 315 -41.47 -29.01 -30.74
C PRO A 315 -40.43 -29.57 -31.71
N SER A 316 -40.00 -30.80 -31.48
CA SER A 316 -39.15 -31.55 -32.40
C SER A 316 -39.40 -33.05 -32.25
N VAL A 317 -38.79 -33.83 -33.14
CA VAL A 317 -38.73 -35.29 -33.01
C VAL A 317 -37.26 -35.70 -33.02
N SER A 318 -36.86 -36.58 -32.10
CA SER A 318 -35.47 -37.06 -32.00
C SER A 318 -35.20 -38.31 -32.83
N TYR A 319 -36.26 -39.02 -33.20
CA TYR A 319 -36.24 -40.28 -33.93
C TYR A 319 -37.35 -40.30 -34.99
N SER A 320 -37.07 -40.90 -36.15
CA SER A 320 -38.07 -41.18 -37.18
C SER A 320 -37.78 -42.53 -37.84
N ALA A 321 -38.77 -43.44 -37.88
CA ALA A 321 -38.69 -44.70 -38.61
C ALA A 321 -39.92 -44.95 -39.47
N TYR A 322 -39.76 -45.75 -40.53
CA TYR A 322 -40.76 -46.08 -41.55
C TYR A 322 -41.25 -44.92 -42.43
N ALA A 323 -41.12 -43.67 -41.99
CA ALA A 323 -41.24 -42.46 -42.80
C ALA A 323 -40.60 -41.26 -42.06
N TYR A 324 -40.48 -40.11 -42.75
CA TYR A 324 -40.07 -38.86 -42.12
C TYR A 324 -41.18 -38.31 -41.20
N CYS A 325 -40.76 -37.83 -40.03
CA CYS A 325 -41.65 -37.26 -39.02
C CYS A 325 -41.23 -35.82 -38.69
N TRP A 326 -42.20 -34.97 -38.33
CA TRP A 326 -41.93 -33.63 -37.78
C TRP A 326 -42.82 -33.36 -36.57
N GLY A 327 -42.35 -32.51 -35.67
CA GLY A 327 -43.08 -32.12 -34.46
C GLY A 327 -43.91 -30.85 -34.68
N SER A 328 -45.06 -30.78 -34.04
CA SER A 328 -45.83 -29.55 -33.86
C SER A 328 -46.27 -29.41 -32.42
N VAL A 329 -46.61 -28.19 -32.05
CA VAL A 329 -47.18 -27.85 -30.75
C VAL A 329 -48.67 -28.15 -30.77
N GLY A 330 -49.14 -28.94 -29.83
CA GLY A 330 -50.57 -29.21 -29.63
C GLY A 330 -51.27 -28.14 -28.81
N GLU A 331 -52.60 -28.18 -28.79
CA GLU A 331 -53.41 -27.33 -27.91
C GLU A 331 -53.19 -27.66 -26.42
N GLY A 332 -53.32 -26.65 -25.55
CA GLY A 332 -53.31 -26.82 -24.10
C GLY A 332 -51.97 -26.56 -23.40
N ASN A 333 -51.01 -25.88 -24.05
CA ASN A 333 -49.81 -25.42 -23.37
C ASN A 333 -50.16 -24.41 -22.29
N ASN A 334 -49.49 -24.53 -21.16
CA ASN A 334 -49.59 -23.60 -20.05
C ASN A 334 -48.26 -23.58 -19.30
N PRO A 335 -48.10 -22.75 -18.26
CA PRO A 335 -46.81 -22.64 -17.59
C PRO A 335 -46.31 -23.93 -16.92
N ASN A 336 -47.12 -24.98 -16.78
CA ASN A 336 -46.72 -26.27 -16.18
C ASN A 336 -46.39 -27.36 -17.21
N GLN A 337 -46.87 -27.23 -18.44
CA GLN A 337 -46.77 -28.31 -19.43
C GLN A 337 -46.84 -27.80 -20.86
N CYS A 338 -46.31 -28.60 -21.78
CA CYS A 338 -46.59 -28.47 -23.20
C CYS A 338 -47.08 -29.78 -23.80
N ARG A 339 -47.78 -29.66 -24.92
CA ARG A 339 -48.23 -30.80 -25.71
C ARG A 339 -47.48 -30.82 -27.04
N VAL A 340 -46.89 -31.95 -27.38
CA VAL A 340 -46.16 -32.14 -28.64
C VAL A 340 -46.81 -33.28 -29.42
N VAL A 341 -46.96 -33.08 -30.72
CA VAL A 341 -47.56 -34.07 -31.63
C VAL A 341 -46.62 -34.28 -32.80
N GLY A 342 -46.35 -35.54 -33.15
CA GLY A 342 -45.63 -35.90 -34.37
C GLY A 342 -46.59 -36.09 -35.54
N PHE A 343 -46.16 -35.62 -36.70
CA PHE A 343 -46.85 -35.75 -37.98
C PHE A 343 -45.97 -36.52 -38.97
N SER A 344 -46.60 -37.24 -39.88
CA SER A 344 -45.94 -37.89 -41.01
C SER A 344 -46.88 -37.99 -42.21
N HIS A 345 -46.33 -38.33 -43.37
CA HIS A 345 -47.11 -38.66 -44.56
C HIS A 345 -47.58 -40.13 -44.59
N ALA A 346 -47.17 -40.95 -43.61
CA ALA A 346 -47.50 -42.37 -43.51
C ALA A 346 -48.24 -42.73 -42.22
N ALA A 347 -49.13 -43.73 -42.28
CA ALA A 347 -49.99 -44.19 -41.18
C ALA A 347 -49.29 -45.10 -40.14
N ASN A 348 -47.98 -45.30 -40.28
CA ASN A 348 -47.17 -46.20 -39.45
C ASN A 348 -45.78 -45.62 -39.15
N ALA A 349 -45.58 -44.33 -39.40
CA ALA A 349 -44.32 -43.69 -39.07
C ALA A 349 -44.14 -43.65 -37.56
N GLN A 350 -42.95 -43.98 -37.10
CA GLN A 350 -42.60 -43.97 -35.70
C GLN A 350 -41.78 -42.74 -35.35
N TYR A 351 -42.00 -42.16 -34.18
CA TYR A 351 -41.24 -41.02 -33.69
C TYR A 351 -41.13 -40.99 -32.17
N GLN A 352 -40.14 -40.26 -31.66
CA GLN A 352 -40.07 -39.85 -30.25
C GLN A 352 -40.18 -38.34 -30.17
N ALA A 353 -41.17 -37.84 -29.43
CA ALA A 353 -41.39 -36.42 -29.29
C ALA A 353 -40.31 -35.78 -28.40
N ARG A 354 -39.93 -34.55 -28.72
CA ARG A 354 -39.02 -33.74 -27.93
C ARG A 354 -39.54 -32.31 -27.85
N TYR A 355 -39.25 -31.62 -26.77
CA TYR A 355 -39.45 -30.17 -26.68
C TYR A 355 -38.20 -29.44 -26.20
N LEU A 356 -38.12 -28.17 -26.60
CA LEU A 356 -37.34 -27.14 -25.93
C LEU A 356 -38.26 -25.95 -25.64
N ALA A 357 -38.38 -25.53 -24.40
CA ALA A 357 -39.24 -24.44 -23.98
C ALA A 357 -38.40 -23.33 -23.35
N VAL A 358 -38.65 -22.08 -23.72
CA VAL A 358 -38.00 -20.90 -23.15
C VAL A 358 -39.06 -19.98 -22.55
N GLY A 359 -38.82 -19.48 -21.34
CA GLY A 359 -39.76 -18.61 -20.64
C GLY A 359 -39.14 -17.93 -19.43
N ARG A 360 -40.00 -17.42 -18.55
CA ARG A 360 -39.58 -16.77 -17.30
C ARG A 360 -39.86 -17.66 -16.10
N TRP A 361 -38.89 -17.77 -15.19
CA TRP A 361 -39.04 -18.51 -13.93
C TRP A 361 -39.31 -17.61 -12.71
N ARG A 362 -39.16 -16.29 -12.87
CA ARG A 362 -39.45 -15.27 -11.87
C ARG A 362 -39.94 -13.99 -12.51
#